data_AF-A0A2E1BIH3-F1
#
_entry.id   AF-A0A2E1BIH3-F1
#
_cell.length_a   1.000
_cell.length_b   1.000
_cell.length_c   1.000
_cell.angle_alpha   90.00
_cell.angle_beta   90.00
_cell.angle_gamma   90.00
#
_symmetry.space_group_name_H-M   'P 1'
#
loop_
_entity.id
_entity.type
_entity.pdbx_description
1 polymer ?
#
loop_
_entity_poly.entity_id
_entity_poly.type
_entity_poly.pdbx_seq_one_letter_code
_entity_poly.pdbx_strand_id
1 'polypeptide(L)'
;MRRNFAEGGLRKWVKEKWVDIGAPKKNGKYQPCGRSKGSKRKYPKCVPLAKATRMTKSQKASAVKRKRAAGNPGGKPKNVKTFV
;
A
#
# COMPACT_ATOMS: atom_id res chain seq x y z
N MET A 1 -25.52 -19.14 16.57
CA MET A 1 -24.79 -17.86 16.69
C MET A 1 -25.27 -16.92 15.58
N ARG A 2 -26.27 -16.07 15.88
CA ARG A 2 -26.74 -14.97 15.02
C ARG A 2 -25.67 -13.85 15.13
N ARG A 3 -25.23 -13.06 14.15
CA ARG A 3 -25.73 -12.64 12.82
C ARG A 3 -24.61 -11.78 12.20
N ASN A 4 -24.54 -11.73 10.87
CA ASN A 4 -24.31 -10.50 10.08
C ASN A 4 -23.19 -9.55 10.55
N PHE A 5 -21.96 -10.02 10.71
CA PHE A 5 -20.85 -9.08 10.57
C PHE A 5 -20.82 -8.68 9.10
N ALA A 6 -20.88 -7.40 8.76
CA ALA A 6 -20.69 -6.94 7.39
C ALA A 6 -19.46 -7.65 6.81
N GLU A 7 -19.67 -8.68 5.98
CA GLU A 7 -18.58 -9.44 5.38
C GLU A 7 -17.85 -8.59 4.32
N GLY A 8 -18.37 -7.39 4.05
CA GLY A 8 -17.79 -6.35 3.21
C GLY A 8 -17.22 -5.16 3.99
N GLY A 9 -16.42 -4.36 3.28
CA GLY A 9 -15.88 -3.09 3.77
C GLY A 9 -14.65 -3.27 4.68
N LEU A 10 -14.72 -2.75 5.91
CA LEU A 10 -13.56 -2.62 6.80
C LEU A 10 -12.99 -3.97 7.24
N ARG A 11 -13.85 -4.96 7.56
CA ARG A 11 -13.39 -6.30 7.96
C ARG A 11 -12.61 -6.99 6.84
N LYS A 12 -13.04 -6.82 5.59
CA LYS A 12 -12.30 -7.29 4.42
C LYS A 12 -10.97 -6.53 4.28
N TRP A 13 -11.02 -5.21 4.38
CA TRP A 13 -9.84 -4.33 4.26
C TRP A 13 -8.73 -4.66 5.28
N VAL A 14 -9.08 -4.92 6.54
CA VAL A 14 -8.11 -5.30 7.59
C VAL A 14 -7.53 -6.70 7.35
N LYS A 15 -8.33 -7.63 6.83
CA LYS A 15 -7.89 -9.01 6.52
C LYS A 15 -7.01 -9.09 5.27
N GLU A 16 -7.00 -8.08 4.41
CA GLU A 16 -6.16 -8.07 3.21
C GLU A 16 -4.67 -8.08 3.57
N LYS A 17 -3.87 -8.80 2.79
CA LYS A 17 -2.42 -8.80 2.94
C LYS A 17 -1.83 -7.55 2.31
N TRP A 18 -1.47 -6.57 3.14
CA TRP A 18 -0.89 -5.31 2.68
C TRP A 18 0.62 -5.42 2.44
N VAL A 19 1.07 -4.93 1.28
CA VAL A 19 2.46 -5.02 0.83
C VAL A 19 3.00 -3.67 0.37
N ASP A 20 4.32 -3.49 0.49
CA ASP A 20 5.02 -2.31 -0.01
C ASP A 20 5.54 -2.54 -1.44
N ILE A 21 4.95 -1.82 -2.41
CA ILE A 21 5.38 -1.87 -3.82
C ILE A 21 6.57 -0.94 -4.12
N GLY A 22 6.98 -0.11 -3.16
CA GLY A 22 8.06 0.88 -3.31
C GLY A 22 9.46 0.36 -3.03
N ALA A 23 9.59 -0.89 -2.58
CA ALA A 23 10.86 -1.57 -2.38
C ALA A 23 10.69 -3.09 -2.58
N PRO A 24 10.43 -3.57 -3.80
CA PRO A 24 10.29 -5.01 -4.05
C PRO A 24 11.56 -5.77 -3.65
N LYS A 25 11.39 -7.00 -3.15
CA LYS A 25 12.48 -7.94 -2.87
C LYS A 25 13.05 -8.49 -4.19
N LYS A 26 14.18 -9.19 -4.07
CA LYS A 26 14.70 -10.03 -5.16
C LYS A 26 13.58 -10.96 -5.68
N ASN A 27 13.51 -11.14 -6.99
CA ASN A 27 12.51 -11.95 -7.71
C ASN A 27 11.09 -11.38 -7.72
N GLY A 28 10.94 -10.06 -7.55
CA GLY A 28 9.64 -9.39 -7.69
C GLY A 28 8.64 -9.64 -6.55
N LYS A 29 9.06 -10.36 -5.48
CA LYS A 29 8.27 -10.57 -4.28
C LYS A 29 8.15 -9.26 -3.47
N TYR A 30 7.11 -9.13 -2.66
CA TYR A 30 6.91 -7.95 -1.80
C TYR A 30 7.19 -8.25 -0.33
N GLN A 31 7.68 -7.24 0.42
CA GLN A 31 7.63 -7.27 1.88
C GLN A 31 6.26 -6.81 2.39
N PRO A 32 5.92 -7.17 3.64
CA PRO A 32 4.81 -6.53 4.34
C PRO A 32 4.90 -5.00 4.28
N CYS A 33 3.75 -4.35 4.12
CA CYS A 33 3.67 -2.90 4.20
C CYS A 33 4.03 -2.42 5.62
N GLY A 34 4.84 -1.38 5.71
CA GLY A 34 5.14 -0.71 6.97
C GLY A 34 6.55 -0.14 6.99
N ARG A 35 6.79 0.72 7.98
CA ARG A 35 8.12 1.25 8.28
C ARG A 35 8.24 1.37 9.79
N SER A 36 9.31 0.82 10.37
CA SER A 36 9.61 1.01 11.79
C SER A 36 9.92 2.48 12.12
N LYS A 37 9.61 2.89 13.35
CA LYS A 37 9.97 4.22 13.87
C LYS A 37 11.49 4.41 13.75
N GLY A 38 11.93 5.61 13.34
CA GLY A 38 13.34 5.94 13.15
C GLY A 38 14.01 5.35 11.88
N SER A 39 13.30 4.57 11.07
CA SER A 39 13.89 4.02 9.84
C SER A 39 14.25 5.13 8.85
N LYS A 40 15.48 5.09 8.33
CA LYS A 40 15.95 5.96 7.24
C LYS A 40 15.37 5.61 5.86
N ARG A 41 14.54 4.56 5.76
CA ARG A 41 13.88 4.17 4.49
C ARG A 41 12.87 5.24 4.06
N LYS A 42 12.80 5.48 2.74
CA LYS A 42 11.75 6.30 2.12
C LYS A 42 10.37 5.75 2.46
N TYR A 43 9.35 6.62 2.48
CA TYR A 43 7.98 6.21 2.80
C TYR A 43 7.48 5.12 1.83
N PRO A 44 6.85 4.05 2.37
CA PRO A 44 6.33 2.96 1.56
C PRO A 44 5.06 3.39 0.81
N LYS A 45 4.76 2.70 -0.30
CA LYS A 45 3.45 2.77 -0.95
C LYS A 45 2.75 1.44 -0.71
N CYS A 46 1.80 1.47 0.20
CA CYS A 46 1.06 0.29 0.61
C CYS A 46 -0.16 0.06 -0.26
N VAL A 47 -0.31 -1.18 -0.71
CA VAL A 47 -1.48 -1.67 -1.45
C VAL A 47 -1.75 -3.13 -1.04
N PRO A 48 -2.99 -3.63 -1.22
CA PRO A 48 -3.28 -5.04 -1.04
C PRO A 48 -2.47 -5.89 -2.04
N LEU A 49 -2.03 -7.08 -1.63
CA LEU A 49 -1.26 -8.00 -2.47
C LEU A 49 -1.99 -8.30 -3.79
N ALA A 50 -3.30 -8.54 -3.72
CA ALA A 50 -4.15 -8.78 -4.89
C ALA A 50 -4.14 -7.59 -5.89
N LYS A 51 -3.97 -6.36 -5.40
CA LYS A 51 -3.81 -5.19 -6.27
C LYS A 51 -2.37 -5.05 -6.77
N ALA A 52 -1.38 -5.34 -5.93
CA ALA A 52 0.03 -5.32 -6.32
C ALA A 52 0.35 -6.29 -7.46
N THR A 53 -0.21 -7.50 -7.44
CA THR A 53 0.03 -8.50 -8.50
C THR A 53 -0.57 -8.07 -9.84
N ARG A 54 -1.70 -7.36 -9.82
CA ARG A 54 -2.37 -6.84 -11.03
C ARG A 54 -1.73 -5.58 -11.61
N MET A 55 -0.89 -4.89 -10.86
CA MET A 55 -0.21 -3.69 -11.35
C MET A 55 1.01 -4.04 -12.21
N THR A 56 1.21 -3.32 -13.31
CA THR A 56 2.45 -3.40 -14.11
C THR A 56 3.62 -2.73 -13.39
N LYS A 57 4.85 -2.96 -13.86
CA LYS A 57 6.06 -2.30 -13.31
C LYS A 57 5.96 -0.76 -13.39
N SER A 58 5.47 -0.22 -14.51
CA SER A 58 5.31 1.22 -14.72
C SER A 58 4.24 1.82 -13.79
N GLN A 59 3.10 1.14 -13.64
CA GLN A 59 2.05 1.56 -12.71
C GLN A 59 2.55 1.60 -11.26
N LYS A 60 3.34 0.60 -10.84
CA LYS A 60 3.94 0.55 -9.49
C LYS A 60 4.88 1.74 -9.29
N ALA A 61 5.82 1.94 -10.21
CA ALA A 61 6.78 3.05 -10.15
C ALA A 61 6.07 4.42 -10.10
N SER A 62 5.05 4.61 -10.94
CA SER A 62 4.26 5.83 -11.00
C SER A 62 3.48 6.08 -9.70
N ALA A 63 2.85 5.06 -9.14
CA ALA A 63 2.14 5.15 -7.86
C ALA A 63 3.08 5.49 -6.68
N VAL A 64 4.28 4.90 -6.67
CA VAL A 64 5.31 5.19 -5.66
C VAL A 64 5.81 6.62 -5.80
N LYS A 65 6.10 7.08 -7.03
CA LYS A 65 6.54 8.46 -7.29
C LYS A 65 5.51 9.47 -6.79
N ARG A 66 4.23 9.31 -7.15
CA ARG A 66 3.15 10.20 -6.69
C ARG A 66 3.01 10.21 -5.17
N LYS A 67 3.07 9.05 -4.52
CA LYS A 67 2.97 8.97 -3.05
C LYS A 67 4.14 9.68 -2.36
N ARG A 68 5.37 9.50 -2.87
CA ARG A 68 6.56 10.16 -2.31
C ARG A 68 6.54 11.67 -2.55
N ALA A 69 6.09 12.11 -3.72
CA ALA A 69 5.93 13.53 -4.03
C ALA A 69 4.88 14.23 -3.15
N ALA A 70 3.78 13.54 -2.81
CA ALA A 70 2.78 14.07 -1.89
C ALA A 70 3.28 14.19 -0.44
N GLY A 71 4.36 13.49 -0.08
CA GLY A 71 4.96 13.53 1.25
C GLY A 71 4.03 13.04 2.36
N ASN A 72 4.44 13.34 3.59
CA ASN A 72 3.61 13.23 4.79
C ASN A 72 3.59 14.60 5.48
N PRO A 73 2.57 15.44 5.25
CA PRO A 73 2.56 16.82 5.73
C PRO A 73 2.29 16.95 7.24
N GLY A 74 2.18 15.86 8.00
CA GLY A 74 1.87 15.89 9.44
C GLY A 74 0.41 16.19 9.78
N GLY A 75 -0.37 16.71 8.82
CA GLY A 75 -1.82 16.92 8.90
C GLY A 75 -2.62 15.94 8.04
N LYS A 76 -3.78 16.39 7.53
CA LYS A 76 -4.67 15.57 6.67
C LYS A 76 -3.89 15.03 5.46
N PRO A 77 -3.81 13.70 5.26
CA PRO A 77 -3.04 13.14 4.16
C PRO A 77 -3.68 13.46 2.81
N LYS A 78 -2.86 13.76 1.80
CA LYS A 78 -3.31 13.88 0.41
C LYS A 78 -3.58 12.49 -0.18
N ASN A 79 -4.82 12.24 -0.57
CA ASN A 79 -5.22 11.00 -1.23
C ASN A 79 -4.72 10.99 -2.68
N VAL A 80 -3.62 10.27 -2.93
CA VAL A 80 -3.05 10.10 -4.26
C VAL A 80 -3.65 8.90 -5.00
N LYS A 81 -4.01 9.09 -6.27
CA LYS A 81 -4.50 8.01 -7.13
C LYS A 81 -3.44 6.91 -7.30
N THR A 82 -3.88 5.65 -7.25
CA THR A 82 -2.98 4.49 -7.44
C THR A 82 -2.85 4.11 -8.91
N PHE A 83 -3.89 4.31 -9.71
CA PHE A 83 -3.88 4.19 -11.17
C PHE A 83 -4.09 5.57 -11.79
N VAL A 84 -3.37 5.81 -12.89
CA VAL A 84 -3.52 6.94 -13.81
C VAL A 84 -3.38 6.36 -15.20
#